data_AF-A0A1E3NKA7-F1
#
_entry.id   AF-A0A1E3NKA7-F1
#
_cell.length_a   1.000
_cell.length_b   1.000
_cell.length_c   1.000
_cell.angle_alpha   90.00
_cell.angle_beta   90.00
_cell.angle_gamma   90.00
#
_symmetry.space_group_name_H-M   'P 1'
#
loop_
_entity.id
_entity.type
_entity.pdbx_description
1 polymer ?
#
loop_
_entity_poly.entity_id
_entity_poly.type
_entity_poly.pdbx_seq_one_letter_code
_entity_poly.pdbx_strand_id
1 'polypeptide(L)' 'ERKNSAGDIAGSDIPRNYKCSNCGISFKRSSDLKRHEKIHLKVPPNICPLCHKGFARKDALKRHVDTLTCKRNRQRLL' A
#
# COMPACT_ATOMS: atom_id res chain seq x y z
N GLU A 1 -19.61 4.73 7.05
CA GLU A 1 -18.41 4.66 7.91
C GLU A 1 -17.79 3.26 7.78
N ARG A 2 -16.64 3.13 7.11
CA ARG A 2 -16.04 1.80 6.86
C ARG A 2 -15.31 1.34 8.11
N LYS A 3 -15.99 0.53 8.91
CA LYS A 3 -15.43 -0.22 10.04
C LYS A 3 -14.38 -1.18 9.50
N ASN A 4 -13.11 -0.77 9.51
CA ASN A 4 -12.00 -1.71 9.37
C ASN A 4 -11.81 -2.37 10.74
N SER A 5 -12.68 -3.34 11.03
CA SER A 5 -12.57 -4.23 12.17
C SER A 5 -11.18 -4.85 12.14
N ALA A 6 -10.36 -4.51 13.13
CA ALA A 6 -9.18 -5.28 13.45
C ALA A 6 -9.69 -6.66 13.87
N GLY A 7 -9.55 -7.65 12.98
CA GLY A 7 -9.94 -9.01 13.30
C GLY A 7 -9.18 -9.49 14.54
N ASP A 8 -9.95 -9.69 15.60
CA ASP A 8 -9.63 -10.54 16.73
C ASP A 8 -9.39 -11.96 16.19
N ILE A 9 -8.13 -12.31 15.98
CA ILE A 9 -7.73 -13.71 15.91
C ILE A 9 -7.13 -14.02 17.28
N ALA A 10 -8.01 -14.48 18.18
CA ALA A 10 -7.61 -15.15 19.40
C ALA A 10 -6.72 -16.35 19.01
N GLY A 11 -5.46 -16.35 19.47
CA GLY A 11 -4.58 -17.53 19.35
C GLY A 11 -3.18 -17.31 18.77
N SER A 12 -2.60 -16.10 18.81
CA SER A 12 -1.16 -15.94 18.51
C SER A 12 -0.58 -14.71 19.22
N ASP A 13 0.17 -14.93 20.29
CA ASP A 13 0.86 -13.95 21.14
C ASP A 13 2.00 -13.19 20.44
N ILE A 14 1.77 -12.69 19.21
CA ILE A 14 2.68 -11.70 18.64
C ILE A 14 2.12 -10.31 18.95
N PRO A 15 2.80 -9.53 19.80
CA PRO A 15 2.29 -8.23 20.18
C PRO A 15 2.37 -7.27 18.98
N ARG A 16 1.27 -6.56 18.73
CA ARG A 16 1.20 -5.53 17.68
C ARG A 16 1.66 -4.20 18.26
N ASN A 17 2.99 -4.06 18.37
CA ASN A 17 3.64 -2.96 19.08
C ASN A 17 3.62 -1.64 18.30
N TYR A 18 3.42 -1.71 16.98
CA TYR A 18 3.65 -0.57 16.09
C TYR A 18 2.33 0.11 15.77
N LYS A 19 1.95 1.11 16.58
CA LYS A 19 0.70 1.87 16.46
C LYS A 19 0.88 3.11 15.59
N CYS A 20 -0.06 3.37 14.69
CA CYS A 20 -0.11 4.61 13.92
C CYS A 20 -0.69 5.74 14.76
N SER A 21 0.05 6.84 14.91
CA SER A 21 -0.41 8.02 15.67
C SER A 21 -1.59 8.74 15.01
N ASN A 22 -1.76 8.61 13.69
CA ASN A 22 -2.77 9.35 12.94
C ASN A 22 -4.16 8.70 12.97
N CYS A 23 -4.25 7.38 13.16
CA CYS A 23 -5.52 6.63 13.12
C CYS A 23 -5.63 5.52 14.17
N GLY A 24 -4.60 5.29 14.97
CA GLY A 24 -4.60 4.32 16.07
C GLY A 24 -4.45 2.85 15.66
N ILE A 25 -4.29 2.54 14.37
CA ILE A 25 -4.14 1.15 13.89
C ILE A 25 -2.78 0.58 14.31
N SER A 26 -2.79 -0.63 14.86
CA SER A 26 -1.58 -1.35 15.30
C SER A 26 -1.14 -2.44 14.33
N PHE A 27 0.17 -2.51 14.09
CA PHE A 27 0.84 -3.45 13.19
C PHE A 27 1.82 -4.34 13.94
N LYS A 28 2.03 -5.55 13.41
CA LYS A 28 3.01 -6.53 13.93
C LYS A 28 4.46 -6.16 13.62
N ARG A 29 4.71 -5.39 12.56
CA ARG A 29 6.06 -4.97 12.14
C ARG A 29 6.14 -3.47 11.92
N SER A 30 7.28 -2.87 12.25
CA SER A 30 7.58 -1.46 12.00
C SER A 30 7.53 -1.10 10.51
N SER A 31 7.92 -2.03 9.62
CA SER A 31 7.86 -1.85 8.17
C SER A 31 6.42 -1.73 7.65
N ASP A 32 5.48 -2.43 8.28
CA ASP A 32 4.06 -2.33 7.96
C ASP A 32 3.47 -0.99 8.42
N LEU A 33 3.84 -0.54 9.63
CA LEU A 33 3.48 0.79 10.13
C LEU A 33 4.03 1.90 9.22
N LYS A 34 5.33 1.91 8.91
CA LYS A 34 5.94 2.91 8.02
C LYS A 34 5.30 2.94 6.63
N ARG A 35 4.84 1.79 6.13
CA ARG A 35 4.10 1.72 4.86
C ARG A 35 2.70 2.29 5.01
N HIS A 36 2.03 1.99 6.11
CA HIS A 36 0.72 2.53 6.43
C HIS A 36 0.75 4.05 6.56
N GLU A 37 1.74 4.63 7.24
CA GLU A 37 1.86 6.08 7.43
C GLU A 37 1.89 6.87 6.11
N LYS A 38 2.43 6.27 5.04
CA LYS A 38 2.45 6.88 3.70
C LYS A 38 1.06 7.13 3.12
N ILE A 39 0.02 6.43 3.58
CA ILE A 39 -1.35 6.68 3.10
C ILE A 39 -1.90 8.00 3.66
N HIS A 40 -1.46 8.41 4.85
CA HIS A 40 -1.89 9.66 5.48
C HIS A 40 -1.29 10.88 4.79
N LEU A 41 -0.11 10.72 4.18
CA LEU A 41 0.57 11.78 3.44
C LEU A 41 -0.15 12.16 2.13
N LYS A 42 -1.22 11.45 1.71
CA LYS A 42 -1.96 11.61 0.43
C LYS A 42 -1.10 11.61 -0.85
N VAL A 43 0.22 11.51 -0.73
CA VAL A 43 1.18 11.36 -1.80
C VAL A 43 1.48 9.87 -1.96
N PRO A 44 1.08 9.25 -3.09
CA PRO A 44 1.41 7.87 -3.34
C PRO A 44 2.93 7.72 -3.45
N PRO A 45 3.56 6.79 -2.70
CA PRO A 45 5.01 6.64 -2.74
C PRO A 45 5.54 6.08 -4.06
N ASN A 46 4.68 5.47 -4.88
CA ASN A 46 5.03 4.93 -6.19
C ASN A 46 3.97 5.38 -7.18
N ILE A 47 4.35 6.23 -8.13
CA ILE A 47 3.44 6.82 -9.12
C ILE A 47 3.80 6.25 -10.50
N CYS A 48 2.81 5.79 -11.30
CA CYS A 48 3.09 5.43 -12.70
C CYS A 48 3.50 6.72 -13.43
N PRO A 49 4.71 6.83 -14.00
CA PRO A 49 5.12 8.04 -14.74
C PRO A 49 4.30 8.24 -16.02
N LEU A 50 3.57 7.22 -16.48
CA LEU A 50 2.78 7.27 -17.70
C LEU A 50 1.33 7.74 -17.47
N CYS A 51 0.69 7.35 -16.36
CA CYS A 51 -0.71 7.69 -16.09
C CYS A 51 -0.92 8.46 -14.77
N HIS A 52 0.17 8.75 -14.04
CA HIS A 52 0.18 9.41 -12.74
C HIS A 52 -0.67 8.74 -11.66
N LYS A 53 -1.06 7.46 -11.85
CA LYS A 53 -1.79 6.70 -10.85
C LYS A 53 -0.86 6.32 -9.69
N GLY A 54 -1.36 6.54 -8.48
CA GLY A 54 -0.67 6.25 -7.24
C GLY A 54 -0.83 4.81 -6.77
N PHE A 55 0.26 4.20 -6.32
CA PHE A 55 0.31 2.86 -5.76
C PHE A 55 1.00 2.85 -4.39
N ALA A 56 0.38 2.17 -3.43
CA ALA A 56 0.92 2.00 -2.09
C ALA A 56 2.17 1.10 -2.04
N ARG A 57 2.40 0.27 -3.08
CA ARG A 57 3.50 -0.72 -3.12
C ARG A 57 4.18 -0.75 -4.49
N LYS A 58 5.49 -1.03 -4.50
CA LYS A 58 6.31 -1.12 -5.72
C LYS A 58 5.88 -2.27 -6.63
N ASP A 59 5.55 -3.43 -6.07
CA ASP A 59 5.08 -4.60 -6.82
C ASP A 59 3.72 -4.34 -7.48
N ALA A 60 2.85 -3.56 -6.84
CA ALA A 60 1.59 -3.14 -7.43
C ALA A 60 1.79 -2.19 -8.63
N LEU A 61 2.73 -1.25 -8.53
CA LEU A 61 3.13 -0.39 -9.67
C LEU A 61 3.76 -1.22 -10.79
N LYS A 62 4.70 -2.11 -10.46
CA LYS A 62 5.37 -2.98 -11.44
C LYS A 62 4.34 -3.81 -12.21
N ARG A 63 3.45 -4.52 -11.51
CA ARG A 63 2.39 -5.31 -12.14
C ARG A 63 1.45 -4.44 -12.99
N HIS A 64 1.15 -3.21 -12.57
CA HIS A 64 0.34 -2.27 -13.33
C HIS A 64 1.00 -1.86 -14.66
N VAL A 65 2.32 -1.62 -14.64
CA VAL A 65 3.11 -1.29 -15.83
C VAL A 65 3.26 -2.52 -16.73
N ASP A 66 3.58 -3.68 -16.14
CA ASP A 66 3.83 -4.94 -16.86
C ASP A 66 2.58 -5.48 -17.57
N THR A 67 1.38 -5.31 -16.98
CA THR A 67 0.11 -5.76 -17.59
C THR A 67 -0.45 -4.78 -18.62
N LEU A 68 0.26 -3.70 -18.94
CA LEU A 68 -0.16 -2.69 -19.92
C LEU A 68 -1.50 -2.01 -19.54
N THR A 69 -1.91 -2.14 -18.26
CA THR A 69 -3.11 -1.50 -17.71
C THR A 69 -2.89 -0.02 -17.45
N CYS A 70 -1.62 0.44 -17.38
CA CYS A 70 -1.26 1.85 -17.47
C CYS A 70 -1.50 2.27 -18.94
N LYS A 71 -2.62 2.97 -19.23
CA LYS A 71 -3.00 3.41 -20.60
C LYS A 71 -1.98 4.41 -21.19
N ARG A 72 -0.84 3.91 -21.66
CA ARG A 72 -0.28 4.14 -22.99
C ARG A 72 0.88 3.16 -23.18
N ASN A 73 0.47 1.95 -23.52
CA ASN A 73 1.28 0.92 -24.12
C ASN A 73 1.86 1.48 -25.45
N ARG A 74 3.10 1.96 -25.46
CA ARG A 74 3.77 2.43 -26.67
C ARG A 74 5.09 1.69 -26.83
N GLN A 75 5.00 0.40 -27.15
CA GLN A 75 5.96 -0.40 -27.93
C GLN A 75 5.27 -1.79 -28.03
N ARG A 76 4.52 -2.14 -29.09
CA ARG A 76 5.10 -2.77 -30.30
C ARG A 76 6.59 -3.01 -30.15
N LEU A 77 6.94 -4.06 -29.44
CA LEU A 77 8.19 -4.77 -29.65
C LEU A 77 7.92 -5.79 -30.75
N LEU A 78 8.54 -5.52 -31.91
CA LEU A 78 8.52 -6.23 -33.20
C LEU A 78 7.25 -6.06 -34.04
#